data_AF-A0A819ETN9-F1
#
_entry.id   AF-A0A819ETN9-F1
#
_cell.length_a   1.000
_cell.length_b   1.000
_cell.length_c   1.000
_cell.angle_alpha   90.00
_cell.angle_beta   90.00
_cell.angle_gamma   90.00
#
_symmetry.space_group_name_H-M   'P 1'
#
loop_
_entity.id
_entity.type
_entity.pdbx_description
1 polymer ?
#
loop_
_entity_poly.entity_id
_entity_poly.type
_entity_poly.pdbx_seq_one_letter_code
_entity_poly.pdbx_strand_id
1 'polypeptide(L)'
;ITANKRSSSNSRRFRSEFDNDEIRRKVRRMLGRCHIGLSMSQQVNELIDNVSNLNGNDIDLRPAPSRILQKQSFTVHLGTDNTGDMLFMEVLDDCIILRSVLGEVFDRCWFEKLINMTFCPKTKVICLWRKTDGETQLNKFYIKRCRDLYFSIKEAMEKAVSRMKGSLPEQELGGEFPIKNVKTGEGGLLQVCVEGICLTFENNKEFIDLQKIRKCTTQKGDIFVLEEFDPNTKQILIRKYKSSMADRICYAVLCVFSYLAAGNDQQQY
;
A
#
# COMPACT_ATOMS: atom_id res chain seq x y z
N ILE A 1 -63.40 41.12 -8.10
CA ILE A 1 -62.94 42.18 -9.03
C ILE A 1 -61.64 42.78 -8.47
N THR A 2 -60.53 42.37 -9.11
CA THR A 2 -59.26 43.09 -9.28
C THR A 2 -58.47 43.55 -8.05
N ALA A 3 -57.54 42.69 -7.59
CA ALA A 3 -56.34 43.11 -6.88
C ALA A 3 -55.14 43.16 -7.83
N ASN A 4 -54.79 44.39 -8.21
CA ASN A 4 -53.46 44.95 -8.45
C ASN A 4 -52.35 44.05 -9.06
N LYS A 5 -52.12 44.20 -10.37
CA LYS A 5 -50.85 43.85 -11.03
C LYS A 5 -49.78 44.87 -10.64
N ARG A 6 -48.84 44.48 -9.77
CA ARG A 6 -47.51 45.11 -9.70
C ARG A 6 -46.52 44.26 -10.48
N SER A 7 -46.06 44.84 -11.58
CA SER A 7 -45.02 44.38 -12.48
C SER A 7 -43.68 44.23 -11.76
N SER A 8 -43.26 42.98 -11.56
CA SER A 8 -41.90 42.63 -11.16
C SER A 8 -40.98 42.57 -12.39
N SER A 9 -40.32 43.70 -12.64
CA SER A 9 -38.87 43.81 -12.86
C SER A 9 -38.13 42.64 -13.53
N ASN A 10 -37.77 42.87 -14.80
CA ASN A 10 -36.48 42.57 -15.44
C ASN A 10 -35.51 41.67 -14.64
N SER A 11 -35.50 40.37 -14.94
CA SER A 11 -34.31 39.54 -14.77
C SER A 11 -33.75 39.22 -16.16
N ARG A 12 -32.77 40.02 -16.60
CA ARG A 12 -31.94 39.70 -17.76
C ARG A 12 -31.12 38.45 -17.41
N ARG A 13 -31.65 37.26 -17.74
CA ARG A 13 -30.82 36.06 -17.86
C ARG A 13 -29.85 36.28 -19.01
N PHE A 14 -28.58 36.53 -18.70
CA PHE A 14 -27.49 36.30 -19.63
C PHE A 14 -27.49 34.81 -19.96
N ARG A 15 -28.21 34.41 -21.01
CA ARG A 15 -28.06 33.11 -21.65
C ARG A 15 -27.02 33.35 -22.74
N SER A 16 -25.75 33.08 -22.44
CA SER A 16 -24.77 32.93 -23.51
C SER A 16 -25.21 31.74 -24.36
N GLU A 17 -25.76 32.00 -25.53
CA GLU A 17 -26.00 30.97 -26.55
C GLU A 17 -24.63 30.47 -27.00
N PHE A 18 -24.18 29.38 -26.40
CA PHE A 18 -22.99 28.69 -26.86
C PHE A 18 -23.35 27.88 -28.10
N ASP A 19 -22.55 28.04 -29.16
CA ASP A 19 -22.71 27.23 -30.37
C ASP A 19 -22.34 25.77 -30.08
N ASN A 20 -23.33 24.88 -30.18
CA ASN A 20 -23.14 23.45 -29.98
C ASN A 20 -22.13 22.86 -30.97
N ASP A 21 -22.00 23.40 -32.19
CA ASP A 21 -20.98 22.94 -33.15
C ASP A 21 -19.57 23.33 -32.70
N GLU A 22 -19.41 24.51 -32.12
CA GLU A 22 -18.14 24.96 -31.55
C GLU A 22 -17.73 24.10 -30.34
N ILE A 23 -18.67 23.77 -29.46
CA ILE A 23 -18.45 22.86 -28.32
C ILE A 23 -18.00 21.50 -28.84
N ARG A 24 -18.75 20.89 -29.77
CA ARG A 24 -18.41 19.58 -30.36
C ARG A 24 -16.98 19.57 -30.93
N ARG A 25 -16.61 20.62 -31.67
CA ARG A 25 -15.28 20.75 -32.28
C ARG A 25 -14.17 20.90 -31.25
N LYS A 26 -14.36 21.73 -30.22
CA LYS A 26 -13.37 21.97 -29.16
C LYS A 26 -13.15 20.73 -28.32
N VAL A 27 -14.21 20.07 -27.87
CA VAL A 27 -14.09 18.89 -27.01
C VAL A 27 -13.47 17.71 -27.76
N ARG A 28 -13.86 17.46 -29.03
CA ARG A 28 -13.22 16.41 -29.86
C ARG A 28 -11.72 16.66 -30.09
N ARG A 29 -11.30 17.92 -30.28
CA ARG A 29 -9.86 18.27 -30.36
C ARG A 29 -9.11 18.03 -29.06
N MET A 30 -9.73 18.30 -27.91
CA MET A 30 -9.13 17.99 -26.60
C MET A 30 -9.02 16.48 -26.39
N LEU A 31 -10.08 15.73 -26.68
CA LEU A 31 -10.10 14.26 -26.58
C LEU A 31 -8.98 13.62 -27.40
N GLY A 32 -8.75 14.09 -28.63
CA GLY A 32 -7.67 13.60 -29.49
C GLY A 32 -6.25 13.84 -28.95
N ARG A 33 -6.09 14.73 -27.95
CA ARG A 33 -4.81 15.00 -27.28
C ARG A 33 -4.71 14.32 -25.90
N CYS A 34 -5.82 13.81 -25.38
CA CYS A 34 -5.86 13.14 -24.09
C CYS A 34 -5.49 11.66 -24.27
N HIS A 35 -4.54 11.16 -23.49
CA HIS A 35 -4.23 9.72 -23.41
C HIS A 35 -5.27 9.00 -22.53
N ILE A 36 -6.51 8.91 -23.02
CA ILE A 36 -7.61 8.19 -22.36
C ILE A 36 -7.91 6.87 -23.08
N GLY A 37 -8.34 5.85 -22.33
CA GLY A 37 -8.74 4.57 -22.90
C GLY A 37 -10.00 4.65 -23.77
N LEU A 38 -10.14 3.71 -24.70
CA LEU A 38 -11.24 3.66 -25.68
C LEU A 38 -12.63 3.77 -25.04
N SER A 39 -12.88 3.03 -23.96
CA SER A 39 -14.18 3.04 -23.26
C SER A 39 -14.55 4.42 -22.69
N MET A 40 -13.57 5.17 -22.15
CA MET A 40 -13.81 6.53 -21.67
C MET A 40 -14.02 7.51 -22.82
N SER A 41 -13.25 7.37 -23.90
CA SER A 41 -13.41 8.19 -25.11
C SER A 41 -14.78 8.02 -25.75
N GLN A 42 -15.28 6.79 -25.85
CA GLN A 42 -16.60 6.49 -26.42
C GLN A 42 -17.73 7.19 -25.66
N GLN A 43 -17.74 7.10 -24.32
CA GLN A 43 -18.78 7.75 -23.51
C GLN A 43 -18.78 9.27 -23.64
N VAL A 44 -17.60 9.91 -23.71
CA VAL A 44 -17.54 11.36 -23.90
C VAL A 44 -18.04 11.73 -25.30
N ASN A 45 -17.73 10.93 -26.32
CA ASN A 45 -18.28 11.15 -27.68
C ASN A 45 -19.81 11.02 -27.71
N GLU A 46 -20.39 10.02 -27.05
CA GLU A 46 -21.85 9.84 -26.96
C GLU A 46 -22.54 11.05 -26.28
N LEU A 47 -21.93 11.63 -25.24
CA LEU A 47 -22.44 12.84 -24.59
C LEU A 47 -22.34 14.07 -25.51
N ILE A 48 -21.23 14.21 -26.24
CA ILE A 48 -21.02 15.30 -27.21
C ILE A 48 -22.03 15.22 -28.36
N ASP A 49 -22.33 14.02 -28.84
CA ASP A 49 -23.28 13.80 -29.93
C ASP A 49 -24.71 14.18 -29.51
N ASN A 50 -25.03 14.03 -28.23
CA ASN A 50 -26.31 14.40 -27.64
C ASN A 50 -26.34 15.80 -27.00
N VAL A 51 -25.31 16.63 -27.19
CA VAL A 51 -25.17 17.93 -26.49
C VAL A 51 -26.38 18.85 -26.65
N SER A 52 -27.06 18.80 -27.80
CA SER A 52 -28.26 19.60 -28.08
C SER A 52 -29.47 19.22 -27.20
N ASN A 53 -29.47 18.01 -26.64
CA ASN A 53 -30.54 17.46 -25.81
C ASN A 53 -30.20 17.49 -24.31
N LEU A 54 -28.98 17.92 -23.94
CA LEU A 54 -28.53 18.02 -22.55
C LEU A 54 -28.78 19.43 -22.01
N ASN A 55 -29.38 19.52 -20.83
CA ASN A 55 -29.63 20.79 -20.14
C ASN A 55 -29.05 20.77 -18.73
N GLY A 56 -28.50 21.89 -18.27
CA GLY A 56 -28.09 22.05 -16.86
C GLY A 56 -27.21 20.90 -16.34
N ASN A 57 -27.75 20.14 -15.38
CA ASN A 57 -27.07 19.03 -14.71
C ASN A 57 -27.51 17.64 -15.22
N ASP A 58 -27.96 17.53 -16.48
CA ASP A 58 -28.43 16.26 -17.09
C ASP A 58 -27.30 15.22 -17.30
N ILE A 59 -26.06 15.54 -16.95
CA ILE A 59 -24.93 14.63 -17.02
C ILE A 59 -24.64 14.08 -15.62
N ASP A 60 -24.89 12.79 -15.44
CA ASP A 60 -24.45 12.08 -14.25
C ASP A 60 -22.91 12.02 -14.21
N LEU A 61 -22.33 12.82 -13.30
CA LEU A 61 -20.90 12.79 -13.07
C LEU A 61 -20.55 11.47 -12.39
N ARG A 62 -19.63 10.72 -13.00
CA ARG A 62 -19.00 9.60 -12.30
C ARG A 62 -18.35 10.14 -11.03
N PRO A 63 -18.62 9.55 -9.85
CA PRO A 63 -17.89 9.90 -8.66
C PRO A 63 -16.40 9.70 -8.95
N ALA A 64 -15.55 10.64 -8.52
CA ALA A 64 -14.12 10.45 -8.61
C ALA A 64 -13.76 9.09 -7.97
N PRO A 65 -12.85 8.29 -8.55
CA PRO A 65 -12.44 7.02 -7.95
C PRO A 65 -12.00 7.19 -6.47
N SER A 66 -11.46 8.36 -6.14
CA SER A 66 -11.10 8.77 -4.78
C SER A 66 -12.28 8.98 -3.81
N ARG A 67 -13.53 9.11 -4.29
CA ARG A 67 -14.78 9.11 -3.49
C ARG A 67 -15.37 7.71 -3.30
N ILE A 68 -14.98 6.75 -4.13
CA ILE A 68 -15.46 5.36 -4.06
C ILE A 68 -14.54 4.52 -3.17
N LEU A 69 -13.29 4.94 -2.98
CA LEU A 69 -12.37 4.30 -2.03
C LEU A 69 -12.89 4.46 -0.60
N GLN A 70 -13.08 3.34 0.09
CA GLN A 70 -13.34 3.30 1.52
C GLN A 70 -12.04 3.71 2.25
N LYS A 71 -11.79 5.03 2.33
CA LYS A 71 -10.61 5.59 2.99
C LYS A 71 -10.77 5.44 4.49
N GLN A 72 -10.01 4.55 5.10
CA GLN A 72 -9.76 4.65 6.53
C GLN A 72 -8.66 5.70 6.72
N SER A 73 -9.00 6.81 7.37
CA SER A 73 -8.08 7.89 7.69
C SER A 73 -7.80 7.93 9.18
N PHE A 74 -6.53 8.08 9.53
CA PHE A 74 -6.05 8.06 10.90
C PHE A 74 -5.23 9.31 11.19
N THR A 75 -5.47 9.94 12.34
CA THR A 75 -4.61 11.03 12.81
C THR A 75 -3.33 10.47 13.41
N VAL A 76 -2.19 10.82 12.82
CA VAL A 76 -0.84 10.42 13.23
C VAL A 76 0.00 11.65 13.55
N HIS A 77 1.05 11.50 14.35
CA HIS A 77 2.08 12.52 14.55
C HIS A 77 3.42 11.97 14.06
N LEU A 78 4.20 12.77 13.36
CA LEU A 78 5.52 12.36 12.91
C LEU A 78 6.44 12.13 14.11
N GLY A 79 7.13 10.98 14.17
CA GLY A 79 8.04 10.64 15.26
C GLY A 79 7.48 9.61 16.25
N THR A 80 7.95 9.67 17.49
CA THR A 80 7.67 8.66 18.53
C THR A 80 6.69 9.11 19.60
N ASP A 81 6.25 10.37 19.56
CA ASP A 81 5.32 10.96 20.51
C ASP A 81 4.37 11.95 19.80
N ASN A 82 3.53 12.63 20.58
CA ASN A 82 2.54 13.59 20.07
C ASN A 82 3.10 15.00 19.84
N THR A 83 4.41 15.20 19.89
CA THR A 83 5.02 16.53 19.74
C THR A 83 5.34 16.88 18.30
N GLY A 84 5.51 15.87 17.43
CA GLY A 84 5.76 16.09 16.01
C GLY A 84 4.51 16.47 15.22
N ASP A 85 4.73 16.80 13.95
CA ASP A 85 3.67 17.33 13.07
C ASP A 85 2.48 16.38 12.96
N MET A 86 1.28 16.92 13.18
CA MET A 86 0.04 16.20 12.98
C MET A 86 -0.24 16.02 11.48
N LEU A 87 -0.47 14.77 11.08
CA LEU A 87 -0.81 14.38 9.72
C LEU A 87 -2.06 13.48 9.73
N PHE A 88 -2.72 13.41 8.58
CA PHE A 88 -3.75 12.42 8.30
C PHE A 88 -3.14 11.31 7.43
N MET A 89 -3.08 10.09 7.97
CA MET A 89 -2.68 8.90 7.23
C MET A 89 -3.92 8.25 6.63
N GLU A 90 -4.06 8.33 5.31
CA GLU A 90 -5.09 7.66 4.53
C GLU A 90 -4.54 6.31 4.07
N VAL A 91 -5.22 5.22 4.43
CA VAL A 91 -4.95 3.88 3.90
C VAL A 91 -5.83 3.68 2.67
N LEU A 92 -5.19 3.51 1.51
CA LEU A 92 -5.84 3.25 0.23
C LEU A 92 -5.66 1.79 -0.17
N ASP A 93 -6.23 1.46 -1.31
CA ASP A 93 -6.25 0.12 -1.89
C ASP A 93 -4.88 -0.42 -2.33
N ASP A 94 -3.92 0.46 -2.62
CA ASP A 94 -2.60 0.13 -3.17
C ASP A 94 -1.46 0.99 -2.55
N CYS A 95 -1.80 1.93 -1.67
CA CYS A 95 -0.85 2.86 -1.09
C CYS A 95 -1.33 3.47 0.23
N ILE A 96 -0.41 4.16 0.91
CA ILE A 96 -0.65 5.02 2.05
C ILE A 96 -0.37 6.46 1.60
N ILE A 97 -1.27 7.39 1.92
CA ILE A 97 -1.07 8.81 1.68
C ILE A 97 -1.03 9.54 3.02
N LEU A 98 -0.01 10.35 3.23
CA LEU A 98 0.06 11.30 4.32
C LEU A 98 -0.39 12.66 3.83
N ARG A 99 -1.35 13.25 4.53
CA ARG A 99 -1.80 14.62 4.28
C ARG A 99 -1.48 15.54 5.44
N SER A 100 -1.13 16.77 5.12
CA SER A 100 -1.05 17.84 6.11
C SER A 100 -2.44 18.19 6.63
N VAL A 101 -2.50 18.94 7.73
CA VAL A 101 -3.76 19.49 8.26
C VAL A 101 -4.48 20.42 7.27
N LEU A 102 -3.77 20.95 6.28
CA LEU A 102 -4.33 21.77 5.20
C LEU A 102 -4.85 20.94 4.02
N GLY A 103 -4.71 19.61 4.07
CA GLY A 103 -5.19 18.67 3.05
C GLY A 103 -4.20 18.42 1.91
N GLU A 104 -3.05 19.09 1.91
CA GLU A 104 -1.97 18.87 0.94
C GLU A 104 -1.38 17.47 1.11
N VAL A 105 -0.96 16.85 0.01
CA VAL A 105 -0.26 15.55 0.06
C VAL A 105 1.17 15.81 0.54
N PHE A 106 1.46 15.41 1.77
CA PHE A 106 2.79 15.49 2.36
C PHE A 106 3.70 14.38 1.79
N ASP A 107 3.17 13.16 1.69
CA ASP A 107 3.92 11.99 1.22
C ASP A 107 2.99 10.91 0.68
N ARG A 108 3.50 10.05 -0.21
CA ARG A 108 2.80 8.90 -0.78
C ARG A 108 3.72 7.68 -0.79
N CYS A 109 3.29 6.62 -0.10
CA CYS A 109 3.99 5.36 -0.03
C CYS A 109 3.17 4.25 -0.71
N TRP A 110 3.62 3.77 -1.87
CA TRP A 110 3.03 2.60 -2.54
C TRP A 110 3.37 1.32 -1.77
N PHE A 111 2.43 0.37 -1.68
CA PHE A 111 2.68 -0.89 -0.97
C PHE A 111 3.87 -1.68 -1.54
N GLU A 112 4.12 -1.58 -2.85
CA GLU A 112 5.30 -2.18 -3.51
C GLU A 112 6.65 -1.69 -2.96
N LYS A 113 6.67 -0.48 -2.38
CA LYS A 113 7.86 0.13 -1.77
C LYS A 113 7.90 -0.05 -0.25
N LEU A 114 6.86 -0.60 0.35
CA LEU A 114 6.79 -0.86 1.80
C LEU A 114 7.46 -2.21 2.09
N ILE A 115 8.61 -2.17 2.74
CA ILE A 115 9.42 -3.35 3.08
C ILE A 115 8.83 -4.06 4.30
N ASN A 116 8.46 -3.31 5.34
CA ASN A 116 7.89 -3.89 6.55
C ASN A 116 7.11 -2.82 7.32
N MET A 117 6.21 -3.26 8.19
CA MET A 117 5.61 -2.41 9.20
C MET A 117 5.57 -3.11 10.55
N THR A 118 5.87 -2.37 11.62
CA THR A 118 5.76 -2.86 13.00
C THR A 118 5.03 -1.83 13.84
N PHE A 119 4.38 -2.24 14.93
CA PHE A 119 3.75 -1.31 15.86
C PHE A 119 4.00 -1.74 17.30
N CYS A 120 4.01 -0.76 18.21
CA CYS A 120 4.15 -0.99 19.63
C CYS A 120 2.96 -0.36 20.37
N PRO A 121 1.99 -1.17 20.86
CA PRO A 121 0.83 -0.67 21.61
C PRO A 121 1.20 0.18 22.82
N LYS A 122 2.27 -0.21 23.53
CA LYS A 122 2.73 0.45 24.76
C LYS A 122 3.21 1.88 24.50
N THR A 123 3.98 2.08 23.44
CA THR A 123 4.51 3.39 23.07
C THR A 123 3.62 4.13 22.07
N LYS A 124 2.59 3.46 21.53
CA LYS A 124 1.66 3.98 20.52
C LYS A 124 2.37 4.43 19.24
N VAL A 125 3.45 3.75 18.87
CA VAL A 125 4.24 4.05 17.68
C VAL A 125 4.03 2.96 16.63
N ILE A 126 3.77 3.37 15.40
CA ILE A 126 3.89 2.52 14.21
C ILE A 126 5.14 2.92 13.42
N CYS A 127 5.84 1.93 12.91
CA CYS A 127 7.09 2.04 12.18
C CYS A 127 6.88 1.48 10.77
N LEU A 128 7.12 2.28 9.75
CA LEU A 128 7.04 1.89 8.35
C LEU A 128 8.46 1.89 7.76
N TRP A 129 8.90 0.73 7.30
CA TRP A 129 10.15 0.57 6.57
C TRP A 129 9.85 0.63 5.09
N ARG A 130 10.46 1.56 4.37
CA ARG A 130 10.22 1.78 2.94
C ARG A 130 11.52 1.85 2.15
N LYS A 131 11.47 1.48 0.87
CA LYS A 131 12.57 1.65 -0.08
C LYS A 131 12.39 2.96 -0.85
N THR A 132 13.32 3.89 -0.67
CA THR A 132 13.38 5.18 -1.39
C THR A 132 14.75 5.29 -2.05
N ASP A 133 14.77 5.41 -3.38
CA ASP A 133 15.99 5.57 -4.19
C ASP A 133 17.09 4.52 -3.94
N GLY A 134 16.67 3.29 -3.66
CA GLY A 134 17.57 2.17 -3.38
C GLY A 134 17.96 2.02 -1.91
N GLU A 135 17.70 3.03 -1.08
CA GLU A 135 17.96 3.01 0.35
C GLU A 135 16.71 2.66 1.17
N THR A 136 16.93 2.02 2.31
CA THR A 136 15.88 1.67 3.26
C THR A 136 15.71 2.78 4.28
N GLN A 137 14.52 3.38 4.34
CA GLN A 137 14.16 4.42 5.29
C GLN A 137 13.15 3.90 6.32
N LEU A 138 13.31 4.35 7.57
CA LEU A 138 12.37 4.09 8.66
C LEU A 138 11.58 5.36 8.97
N ASN A 139 10.27 5.33 8.74
CA ASN A 139 9.36 6.36 9.20
C ASN A 139 8.65 5.90 10.47
N LYS A 140 8.63 6.76 11.49
CA LYS A 140 7.94 6.49 12.76
C LYS A 140 6.76 7.44 12.89
N PHE A 141 5.64 6.93 13.36
CA PHE A 141 4.44 7.72 13.60
C PHE A 141 3.83 7.36 14.95
N TYR A 142 3.55 8.38 15.76
CA TYR A 142 2.77 8.22 16.97
C TYR A 142 1.26 8.29 16.67
N ILE A 143 0.50 7.34 17.21
CA ILE A 143 -0.94 7.23 17.00
C ILE A 143 -1.60 6.47 18.16
N LYS A 144 -2.67 7.04 18.70
CA LYS A 144 -3.44 6.43 19.79
C LYS A 144 -4.03 5.07 19.42
N ARG A 145 -4.51 4.94 18.18
CA ARG A 145 -5.12 3.73 17.61
C ARG A 145 -4.15 2.95 16.72
N CYS A 146 -2.93 2.70 17.22
CA CYS A 146 -1.87 2.03 16.45
C CYS A 146 -2.26 0.62 15.95
N ARG A 147 -2.99 -0.14 16.76
CA ARG A 147 -3.50 -1.48 16.40
C ARG A 147 -4.44 -1.40 15.20
N ASP A 148 -5.43 -0.52 15.25
CA ASP A 148 -6.42 -0.36 14.18
C ASP A 148 -5.75 0.07 12.86
N LEU A 149 -4.80 1.01 12.93
CA LEU A 149 -4.05 1.44 11.75
C LEU A 149 -3.22 0.30 11.16
N TYR A 150 -2.52 -0.48 11.99
CA TYR A 150 -1.72 -1.62 11.52
C TYR A 150 -2.60 -2.65 10.79
N PHE A 151 -3.73 -3.03 11.37
CA PHE A 151 -4.64 -3.99 10.73
C PHE A 151 -5.31 -3.42 9.47
N SER A 152 -5.61 -2.13 9.45
CA SER A 152 -6.10 -1.43 8.26
C SER A 152 -5.12 -1.50 7.09
N ILE A 153 -3.84 -1.18 7.34
CA ILE A 153 -2.79 -1.28 6.33
C ILE A 153 -2.60 -2.75 5.89
N LYS A 154 -2.60 -3.69 6.83
CA LYS A 154 -2.44 -5.12 6.55
C LYS A 154 -3.54 -5.63 5.62
N GLU A 155 -4.80 -5.35 5.96
CA GLU A 155 -5.96 -5.77 5.16
C GLU A 155 -5.94 -5.14 3.76
N ALA A 156 -5.56 -3.85 3.66
CA ALA A 156 -5.43 -3.17 2.38
C ALA A 156 -4.33 -3.79 1.50
N MET A 157 -3.18 -4.13 2.08
CA MET A 157 -2.10 -4.83 1.38
C MET A 157 -2.54 -6.22 0.90
N GLU A 158 -3.21 -7.00 1.75
CA GLU A 158 -3.73 -8.32 1.38
C GLU A 158 -4.74 -8.24 0.23
N LYS A 159 -5.63 -7.24 0.24
CA LYS A 159 -6.54 -6.94 -0.87
C LYS A 159 -5.81 -6.50 -2.14
N ALA A 160 -4.75 -5.69 -2.03
CA ALA A 160 -3.91 -5.29 -3.16
C ALA A 160 -3.26 -6.49 -3.84
N VAL A 161 -2.67 -7.38 -3.03
CA VAL A 161 -2.06 -8.63 -3.51
C VAL A 161 -3.12 -9.54 -4.14
N SER A 162 -4.30 -9.67 -3.54
CA SER A 162 -5.38 -10.50 -4.06
C SER A 162 -5.92 -10.02 -5.41
N ARG A 163 -5.93 -8.70 -5.64
CA ARG A 163 -6.24 -8.09 -6.94
C ARG A 163 -5.16 -8.37 -7.99
N MET A 164 -3.88 -8.37 -7.61
CA MET A 164 -2.79 -8.82 -8.49
C MET A 164 -2.81 -10.33 -8.74
N LYS A 165 -3.29 -11.15 -7.79
CA LYS A 165 -3.45 -12.61 -7.90
C LYS A 165 -4.51 -13.05 -8.93
N GLY A 166 -5.34 -12.15 -9.45
CA GLY A 166 -6.17 -12.44 -10.64
C GLY A 166 -5.36 -12.81 -11.89
N SER A 167 -4.02 -12.73 -11.85
CA SER A 167 -3.12 -13.13 -12.94
C SER A 167 -1.95 -14.04 -12.51
N LEU A 168 -1.90 -14.58 -11.29
CA LEU A 168 -0.85 -15.53 -10.88
C LEU A 168 -1.39 -16.58 -9.89
N PRO A 169 -1.06 -17.88 -10.09
CA PRO A 169 -1.58 -18.97 -9.27
C PRO A 169 -1.10 -18.87 -7.82
N GLU A 170 -1.94 -19.38 -6.92
CA GLU A 170 -1.69 -19.57 -5.48
C GLU A 170 -0.28 -20.15 -5.24
N GLN A 171 0.66 -19.29 -4.86
CA GLN A 171 1.79 -19.71 -4.05
C GLN A 171 1.58 -19.17 -2.66
N GLU A 172 1.56 -20.11 -1.72
CA GLU A 172 1.66 -19.92 -0.29
C GLU A 172 2.74 -18.90 0.06
N LEU A 173 2.63 -18.27 1.22
CA LEU A 173 3.53 -17.22 1.73
C LEU A 173 5.03 -17.60 1.84
N GLY A 174 5.43 -18.77 1.32
CA GLY A 174 6.79 -19.28 1.28
C GLY A 174 7.16 -19.73 -0.13
N GLY A 175 7.82 -18.84 -0.89
CA GLY A 175 8.56 -19.27 -2.07
C GLY A 175 9.77 -20.12 -1.66
N GLU A 176 10.20 -21.03 -2.53
CA GLU A 176 11.51 -21.67 -2.41
C GLU A 176 12.57 -20.74 -3.00
N PHE A 177 13.57 -20.41 -2.20
CA PHE A 177 14.63 -19.49 -2.58
C PHE A 177 15.96 -20.23 -2.77
N PRO A 178 16.60 -20.12 -3.95
CA PRO A 178 17.92 -20.68 -4.16
C PRO A 178 18.94 -19.92 -3.31
N ILE A 179 19.71 -20.65 -2.52
CA ILE A 179 20.73 -20.11 -1.62
C ILE A 179 22.05 -20.87 -1.81
N LYS A 180 23.15 -20.20 -1.49
CA LYS A 180 24.48 -20.81 -1.35
C LYS A 180 25.05 -20.47 0.02
N ASN A 181 25.37 -21.48 0.82
CA ASN A 181 25.98 -21.26 2.12
C ASN A 181 27.35 -20.60 1.94
N VAL A 182 27.57 -19.44 2.57
CA VAL A 182 28.80 -18.67 2.39
C VAL A 182 30.01 -19.35 3.06
N LYS A 183 29.78 -20.13 4.13
CA LYS A 183 30.86 -20.83 4.86
C LYS A 183 31.29 -22.11 4.14
N THR A 184 30.33 -22.93 3.71
CA THR A 184 30.63 -24.25 3.11
C THR A 184 30.70 -24.21 1.59
N GLY A 185 30.13 -23.18 0.96
CA GLY A 185 30.00 -23.11 -0.50
C GLY A 185 28.92 -24.01 -1.08
N GLU A 186 28.14 -24.71 -0.26
CA GLU A 186 27.11 -25.64 -0.71
C GLU A 186 25.86 -24.91 -1.21
N GLY A 187 25.30 -25.37 -2.33
CA GLY A 187 24.04 -24.88 -2.87
C GLY A 187 22.84 -25.56 -2.21
N GLY A 188 21.74 -24.82 -2.05
CA GLY A 188 20.53 -25.36 -1.44
C GLY A 188 19.31 -24.48 -1.70
N LEU A 189 18.21 -24.87 -1.09
CA LEU A 189 16.93 -24.17 -1.09
C LEU A 189 16.59 -23.72 0.32
N LEU A 190 16.06 -22.51 0.43
CA LEU A 190 15.51 -21.94 1.65
C LEU A 190 14.01 -21.77 1.44
N GLN A 191 13.21 -22.37 2.30
CA GLN A 191 11.77 -22.19 2.34
C GLN A 191 11.38 -21.53 3.66
N VAL A 192 10.51 -20.53 3.58
CA VAL A 192 9.99 -19.82 4.76
C VAL A 192 8.58 -20.34 5.03
N CYS A 193 8.34 -20.82 6.24
CA CYS A 193 7.04 -21.31 6.72
C CYS A 193 6.59 -20.51 7.95
N VAL A 194 5.36 -20.69 8.39
CA VAL A 194 4.80 -19.98 9.56
C VAL A 194 5.57 -20.35 10.84
N GLU A 195 6.08 -21.57 10.92
CA GLU A 195 6.79 -22.14 12.06
C GLU A 195 8.29 -21.79 12.06
N GLY A 196 8.86 -21.33 10.94
CA GLY A 196 10.30 -21.10 10.84
C GLY A 196 10.86 -21.13 9.42
N ILE A 197 12.14 -21.48 9.32
CA ILE A 197 12.88 -21.55 8.06
C ILE A 197 13.37 -22.98 7.85
N CYS A 198 13.03 -23.57 6.70
CA CYS A 198 13.55 -24.86 6.25
C CYS A 198 14.70 -24.62 5.26
N LEU A 199 15.84 -25.26 5.50
CA LEU A 199 17.01 -25.25 4.64
C LEU A 199 17.23 -26.66 4.10
N THR A 200 17.26 -26.80 2.78
CA THR A 200 17.55 -28.07 2.11
C THR A 200 18.83 -27.91 1.29
N PHE A 201 19.88 -28.59 1.71
CA PHE A 201 21.12 -28.77 0.98
C PHE A 201 21.19 -30.18 0.40
N GLU A 202 22.22 -30.48 -0.40
CA GLU A 202 22.32 -31.72 -1.17
C GLU A 202 22.29 -32.98 -0.28
N ASN A 203 22.92 -32.90 0.91
CA ASN A 203 23.01 -34.03 1.84
C ASN A 203 22.38 -33.74 3.22
N ASN A 204 21.78 -32.57 3.43
CA ASN A 204 21.33 -32.15 4.75
C ASN A 204 20.05 -31.32 4.67
N LYS A 205 19.10 -31.59 5.57
CA LYS A 205 17.91 -30.77 5.78
C LYS A 205 17.92 -30.25 7.20
N GLU A 206 17.91 -28.93 7.34
CA GLU A 206 17.90 -28.26 8.63
C GLU A 206 16.64 -27.42 8.77
N PHE A 207 16.01 -27.47 9.94
CA PHE A 207 14.89 -26.62 10.28
C PHE A 207 15.27 -25.68 11.41
N ILE A 208 15.10 -24.38 11.18
CA ILE A 208 15.33 -23.32 12.16
C ILE A 208 13.98 -22.80 12.63
N ASP A 209 13.63 -23.14 13.86
CA ASP A 209 12.43 -22.66 14.52
C ASP A 209 12.44 -21.13 14.61
N LEU A 210 11.31 -20.51 14.28
CA LEU A 210 11.19 -19.05 14.30
C LEU A 210 11.52 -18.45 15.67
N GLN A 211 11.26 -19.17 16.78
CA GLN A 211 11.57 -18.69 18.13
C GLN A 211 13.07 -18.52 18.38
N LYS A 212 13.90 -19.26 17.64
CA LYS A 212 15.36 -19.15 17.71
C LYS A 212 15.87 -17.99 16.87
N ILE A 213 15.11 -17.51 15.89
CA ILE A 213 15.54 -16.42 15.03
C ILE A 213 15.40 -15.09 15.77
N ARG A 214 16.52 -14.39 15.98
CA ARG A 214 16.54 -13.08 16.64
C ARG A 214 16.42 -11.94 15.64
N LYS A 215 17.07 -12.10 14.50
CA LYS A 215 17.20 -11.05 13.50
C LYS A 215 17.55 -11.65 12.16
N CYS A 216 17.04 -11.04 11.10
CA CYS A 216 17.49 -11.28 9.75
C CYS A 216 17.74 -9.95 9.03
N THR A 217 18.74 -9.92 8.17
CA THR A 217 19.13 -8.72 7.39
C THR A 217 19.68 -9.13 6.04
N THR A 218 19.80 -8.17 5.12
CA THR A 218 20.55 -8.35 3.87
C THR A 218 21.84 -7.54 3.89
N GLN A 219 22.91 -8.09 3.32
CA GLN A 219 24.20 -7.44 3.13
C GLN A 219 24.49 -7.36 1.63
N LYS A 220 24.84 -6.17 1.14
CA LYS A 220 25.21 -5.91 -0.27
C LYS A 220 24.17 -6.35 -1.32
N GLY A 221 22.92 -6.59 -0.90
CA GLY A 221 21.80 -6.99 -1.77
C GLY A 221 21.80 -8.46 -2.21
N ASP A 222 22.89 -9.20 -2.03
CA ASP A 222 23.02 -10.59 -2.47
C ASP A 222 23.32 -11.59 -1.34
N ILE A 223 23.46 -11.12 -0.09
CA ILE A 223 23.71 -11.99 1.06
C ILE A 223 22.58 -11.82 2.08
N PHE A 224 21.86 -12.90 2.35
CA PHE A 224 20.94 -13.03 3.47
C PHE A 224 21.72 -13.44 4.73
N VAL A 225 21.53 -12.70 5.82
CA VAL A 225 22.17 -12.94 7.12
C VAL A 225 21.10 -13.24 8.15
N LEU A 226 21.22 -14.39 8.81
CA LEU A 226 20.31 -14.87 9.84
C LEU A 226 21.07 -15.00 11.17
N GLU A 227 20.56 -14.34 12.21
CA GLU A 227 21.03 -14.46 13.58
C GLU A 227 20.10 -15.42 14.33
N GLU A 228 20.60 -16.62 14.60
CA GLU A 228 19.92 -17.69 15.34
C GLU A 228 20.46 -17.75 16.77
N PHE A 229 19.59 -17.81 17.77
CA PHE A 229 19.95 -18.02 19.16
C PHE A 229 19.95 -19.52 19.47
N ASP A 230 21.10 -20.04 19.88
CA ASP A 230 21.23 -21.42 20.32
C ASP A 230 21.00 -21.49 21.85
N PRO A 231 19.89 -22.12 22.32
CA PRO A 231 19.59 -22.22 23.74
C PRO A 231 20.59 -23.10 24.51
N ASN A 232 21.29 -24.02 23.84
CA ASN A 232 22.24 -24.93 24.50
C ASN A 232 23.57 -24.24 24.81
N THR A 233 24.09 -23.47 23.85
CA THR A 233 25.35 -22.73 24.01
C THR A 233 25.15 -21.32 24.57
N LYS A 234 23.90 -20.83 24.60
CA LYS A 234 23.53 -19.44 24.94
C LYS A 234 24.23 -18.40 24.06
N GLN A 235 24.58 -18.77 22.83
CA GLN A 235 25.26 -17.89 21.88
C GLN A 235 24.38 -17.60 20.66
N ILE A 236 24.72 -16.50 19.97
CA ILE A 236 24.09 -16.13 18.71
C ILE A 236 24.94 -16.69 17.56
N LEU A 237 24.37 -17.64 16.83
CA LEU A 237 24.94 -18.18 15.61
C LEU A 237 24.57 -17.31 14.41
N ILE A 238 25.58 -16.81 13.71
CA ILE A 238 25.40 -16.03 12.49
C ILE A 238 25.56 -16.95 11.28
N ARG A 239 24.47 -17.11 10.52
CA ARG A 239 24.42 -17.84 9.25
C ARG A 239 24.33 -16.85 8.09
N LYS A 240 25.08 -17.12 7.03
CA LYS A 240 25.13 -16.27 5.83
C LYS A 240 24.88 -17.09 4.58
N TYR A 241 23.94 -16.64 3.77
CA TYR A 241 23.50 -17.32 2.56
C TYR A 241 23.52 -16.34 1.39
N LYS A 242 24.25 -16.68 0.33
CA LYS A 242 24.26 -15.89 -0.90
C LYS A 242 23.04 -16.26 -1.74
N SER A 243 22.30 -15.26 -2.19
CA SER A 243 21.14 -15.40 -3.07
C SER A 243 20.85 -14.10 -3.80
N SER A 244 20.51 -14.17 -5.09
CA SER A 244 19.98 -13.01 -5.83
C SER A 244 18.61 -12.55 -5.31
N MET A 245 17.97 -13.37 -4.48
CA MET A 245 16.67 -13.11 -3.87
C MET A 245 16.78 -12.79 -2.37
N ALA A 246 17.97 -12.40 -1.87
CA ALA A 246 18.20 -12.14 -0.45
C ALA A 246 17.17 -11.18 0.18
N ASP A 247 16.80 -10.11 -0.54
CA ASP A 247 15.78 -9.16 -0.09
C ASP A 247 14.39 -9.80 0.03
N ARG A 248 14.03 -10.70 -0.89
CA ARG A 248 12.75 -11.42 -0.85
C ARG A 248 12.70 -12.45 0.28
N ILE A 249 13.82 -13.12 0.54
CA ILE A 249 13.96 -14.02 1.69
C ILE A 249 13.77 -13.23 2.99
N CYS A 250 14.47 -12.12 3.14
CA CYS A 250 14.37 -11.27 4.33
C CYS A 250 12.95 -10.75 4.53
N TYR A 251 12.29 -10.31 3.46
CA TYR A 251 10.89 -9.90 3.49
C TYR A 251 9.97 -11.04 3.97
N ALA A 252 10.09 -12.23 3.39
CA ALA A 252 9.26 -13.38 3.76
C ALA A 252 9.39 -13.73 5.26
N VAL A 253 10.62 -13.75 5.79
CA VAL A 253 10.86 -13.99 7.22
C VAL A 253 10.24 -12.90 8.09
N LEU A 254 10.36 -11.62 7.70
CA LEU A 254 9.72 -10.51 8.41
C LEU A 254 8.18 -10.61 8.40
N CYS A 255 7.58 -11.03 7.29
CA CYS A 255 6.14 -11.28 7.22
C CYS A 255 5.68 -12.33 8.22
N VAL A 256 6.44 -13.42 8.40
CA VAL A 256 6.12 -14.47 9.38
C VAL A 256 6.20 -13.94 10.82
N PHE A 257 7.23 -13.14 11.15
CA PHE A 257 7.30 -12.48 12.45
C PHE A 257 6.09 -11.57 12.73
N SER A 258 5.70 -10.80 11.72
CA SER A 258 4.52 -9.92 11.78
C SER A 258 3.21 -10.71 11.91
N TYR A 259 3.13 -11.91 11.32
CA TYR A 259 2.00 -12.82 11.46
C TYR A 259 1.89 -13.41 12.87
N LEU A 260 2.97 -13.96 13.44
CA LEU A 260 2.94 -14.52 14.80
C LEU A 260 2.71 -13.47 15.88
N ALA A 261 3.29 -12.28 15.72
CA ALA A 261 3.02 -11.16 16.62
C ALA A 261 1.52 -10.78 16.63
N ALA A 262 0.81 -10.99 15.52
CA ALA A 262 -0.63 -10.76 15.43
C ALA A 262 -1.47 -11.95 15.95
N GLY A 263 -0.96 -13.18 15.86
CA GLY A 263 -1.67 -14.41 16.30
C GLY A 263 -1.63 -14.65 17.81
N ASN A 264 -0.54 -14.30 18.49
CA ASN A 264 -0.42 -14.50 19.95
C ASN A 264 -1.36 -13.61 20.79
N ASP A 265 -1.94 -12.58 20.18
CA ASP A 265 -2.95 -11.70 20.81
C ASP A 265 -4.38 -12.29 20.77
N GLN A 266 -4.60 -13.42 20.09
CA GLN A 266 -5.92 -14.07 20.02
C GLN A 266 -6.16 -15.14 21.09
N GLN A 267 -5.14 -15.56 21.85
CA GLN A 267 -5.26 -16.58 22.91
C GLN A 267 -5.43 -16.01 24.34
N GLN A 268 -5.69 -14.70 24.48
CA GLN A 268 -5.97 -14.07 25.78
C GLN A 268 -7.41 -13.56 25.94
N TYR A 269 -8.36 -14.15 25.21
CA TYR A 269 -9.80 -13.99 25.49
C TYR A 269 -10.41 -15.30 25.98
#